data_AF-A0A3M0ZZM1-F1
#
_entry.id   AF-A0A3M0ZZM1-F1
#
_cell.length_a   1.000
_cell.length_b   1.000
_cell.length_c   1.000
_cell.angle_alpha   90.00
_cell.angle_beta   90.00
_cell.angle_gamma   90.00
#
_symmetry.space_group_name_H-M   'P 1'
#
loop_
_entity.id
_entity.type
_entity.pdbx_description
1 polymer ?
#
loop_
_entity_poly.entity_id
_entity_poly.type
_entity_poly.pdbx_seq_one_letter_code
_entity_poly.pdbx_strand_id
1 'polypeptide(L)'
;MNNSNNNNHTTETLRVDLEMLQRYDQPGPRYTSYPTAPHFTTQFTAEDFELELENSNSEPAADLSLYFHLPFCDTLCYFCGCTMIITRNRHRIDEYIDYLIKEIKLFRQKIKPGRKVAQLHWGGGTPTYLDPDQIRRLFGAIREHFDFYPDAEIAVEIDPRGLTEEHLDALQEVGFNRASMGVQDFDPRVQEAVNRMQSELLTRWAFDGLRARNFESINL
;
A
#
# COMPACT_ATOMS: atom_id res chain seq x y z
N MET A 1 26.76 -46.44 7.66
CA MET A 1 27.29 -46.41 6.28
C MET A 1 26.16 -45.92 5.37
N ASN A 2 26.41 -44.75 4.78
CA ASN A 2 25.82 -44.12 3.59
C ASN A 2 24.34 -44.34 3.28
N ASN A 3 23.55 -43.29 3.50
CA ASN A 3 22.35 -43.04 2.71
C ASN A 3 22.56 -41.71 1.96
N SER A 4 23.00 -41.80 0.71
CA SER A 4 23.27 -40.67 -0.18
C SER A 4 21.96 -40.25 -0.85
N ASN A 5 21.31 -39.21 -0.32
CA ASN A 5 20.22 -38.53 -1.02
C ASN A 5 20.79 -37.64 -2.12
N ASN A 6 20.73 -38.13 -3.36
CA ASN A 6 20.95 -37.34 -4.57
C ASN A 6 19.78 -36.37 -4.78
N ASN A 7 19.91 -35.14 -4.33
CA ASN A 7 19.04 -34.04 -4.77
C ASN A 7 19.55 -33.51 -6.13
N ASN A 8 19.15 -34.17 -7.21
CA ASN A 8 19.29 -33.64 -8.56
C ASN A 8 18.21 -32.56 -8.78
N HIS A 9 18.48 -31.32 -8.38
CA HIS A 9 17.77 -30.18 -8.93
C HIS A 9 18.30 -29.92 -10.34
N THR A 10 17.63 -30.49 -11.35
CA THR A 10 17.81 -30.10 -12.74
C THR A 10 17.32 -28.65 -12.88
N THR A 11 18.26 -27.72 -13.01
CA THR A 11 17.96 -26.34 -13.40
C THR A 11 17.41 -26.37 -14.82
N GLU A 12 16.08 -26.35 -14.97
CA GLU A 12 15.46 -26.15 -16.28
C GLU A 12 15.84 -24.76 -16.78
N THR A 13 16.63 -24.71 -17.85
CA THR A 13 17.01 -23.46 -18.50
C THR A 13 15.75 -22.83 -19.10
N LEU A 14 15.32 -21.68 -18.56
CA LEU A 14 14.21 -20.89 -19.12
C LEU A 14 14.50 -20.56 -20.59
N ARG A 15 13.73 -21.16 -21.52
CA ARG A 15 13.87 -20.87 -22.95
C ARG A 15 12.97 -19.68 -23.30
N VAL A 16 13.57 -18.52 -23.51
CA VAL A 16 12.88 -17.30 -23.93
C VAL A 16 12.82 -17.26 -25.45
N ASP A 17 11.62 -17.15 -26.02
CA ASP A 17 11.39 -16.93 -27.45
C ASP A 17 11.50 -15.43 -27.76
N LEU A 18 12.66 -15.03 -28.28
CA LEU A 18 12.94 -13.63 -28.60
C LEU A 18 12.09 -13.12 -29.78
N GLU A 19 11.73 -13.99 -30.73
CA GLU A 19 10.89 -13.60 -31.87
C GLU A 19 9.48 -13.28 -31.39
N MET A 20 8.94 -14.09 -30.48
CA MET A 20 7.66 -13.83 -29.84
C MET A 20 7.68 -12.51 -29.05
N LEU A 21 8.72 -12.27 -28.24
CA LEU A 21 8.83 -11.03 -27.48
C LEU A 21 8.87 -9.80 -28.39
N GLN A 22 9.71 -9.79 -29.41
CA GLN A 22 9.79 -8.69 -30.37
C GLN A 22 8.46 -8.44 -31.10
N ARG A 23 7.71 -9.51 -31.40
CA ARG A 23 6.41 -9.42 -32.06
C ARG A 23 5.34 -8.76 -31.18
N TYR A 24 5.37 -8.99 -29.87
CA TYR A 24 4.31 -8.57 -28.95
C TYR A 24 4.70 -7.43 -28.00
N ASP A 25 5.95 -6.94 -28.05
CA ASP A 25 6.41 -5.73 -27.36
C ASP A 25 5.83 -4.48 -28.05
N GLN A 26 4.53 -4.27 -27.84
CA GLN A 26 3.74 -3.16 -28.38
C GLN A 26 2.94 -2.53 -27.24
N PRO A 27 2.67 -1.21 -27.27
CA PRO A 27 1.83 -0.56 -26.28
C PRO A 27 0.45 -1.22 -26.16
N GLY A 28 0.12 -1.69 -24.96
CA GLY A 28 -1.16 -2.32 -24.63
C GLY A 28 -1.89 -1.59 -23.50
N PRO A 29 -3.21 -1.84 -23.33
CA PRO A 29 -3.94 -1.30 -22.21
C PRO A 29 -3.39 -1.84 -20.89
N ARG A 30 -3.30 -0.97 -19.87
CA ARG A 30 -3.00 -1.38 -18.50
C ARG A 30 -4.24 -2.05 -17.89
N TYR A 31 -4.19 -3.37 -17.73
CA TYR A 31 -5.25 -4.15 -17.10
C TYR A 31 -5.17 -4.06 -15.57
N THR A 32 -5.44 -2.87 -15.01
CA THR A 32 -5.52 -2.64 -13.56
C THR A 32 -6.88 -3.04 -12.98
N SER A 33 -7.93 -2.99 -13.79
CA SER A 33 -9.29 -3.43 -13.49
C SER A 33 -10.02 -3.76 -14.80
N TYR A 34 -11.17 -4.42 -14.72
CA TYR A 34 -12.06 -4.60 -15.86
C TYR A 34 -13.50 -4.23 -15.50
N PRO A 35 -14.13 -3.25 -16.18
CA PRO A 35 -13.54 -2.37 -17.18
C PRO A 35 -12.38 -1.50 -16.64
N THR A 36 -11.49 -1.04 -17.52
CA THR A 36 -10.36 -0.18 -17.16
C THR A 36 -10.80 1.27 -16.88
N ALA A 37 -10.00 2.06 -16.16
CA ALA A 37 -10.29 3.45 -15.79
C ALA A 37 -10.73 4.40 -16.93
N PRO A 38 -10.24 4.28 -18.20
CA PRO A 38 -10.77 5.08 -19.31
C PRO A 38 -12.27 4.90 -19.60
N HIS A 39 -12.90 3.85 -19.05
CA HIS A 39 -14.34 3.64 -19.11
C HIS A 39 -15.11 4.33 -17.96
N PHE A 40 -14.42 4.98 -17.02
CA PHE A 40 -15.09 5.77 -15.99
C PHE A 40 -15.64 7.04 -16.60
N THR A 41 -16.88 7.37 -16.21
CA THR A 41 -17.61 8.48 -16.80
C THR A 41 -18.31 9.28 -15.71
N THR A 42 -18.66 10.54 -15.99
CA THR A 42 -19.37 11.40 -15.03
C THR A 42 -20.86 11.08 -14.91
N GLN A 43 -21.35 10.08 -15.64
CA GLN A 43 -22.74 9.60 -15.58
C GLN A 43 -23.03 8.83 -14.29
N PHE A 44 -22.01 8.23 -13.66
CA PHE A 44 -22.15 7.56 -12.37
C PHE A 44 -22.18 8.61 -11.27
N THR A 45 -23.32 8.74 -10.58
CA THR A 45 -23.58 9.83 -9.62
C THR A 45 -23.36 9.41 -8.17
N ALA A 46 -23.55 10.36 -7.25
CA ALA A 46 -23.54 10.07 -5.82
C ALA A 46 -24.71 9.15 -5.42
N GLU A 47 -25.88 9.32 -6.04
CA GLU A 47 -27.05 8.46 -5.80
C GLU A 47 -26.80 7.02 -6.28
N ASP A 48 -26.14 6.85 -7.44
CA ASP A 48 -25.73 5.53 -7.92
C ASP A 48 -24.76 4.86 -6.94
N PHE A 49 -23.79 5.61 -6.42
CA PHE A 49 -22.87 5.12 -5.40
C PHE A 49 -23.59 4.68 -4.12
N GLU A 50 -24.52 5.50 -3.62
CA GLU A 50 -25.29 5.17 -2.42
C GLU A 50 -26.13 3.91 -2.61
N LEU A 51 -26.76 3.75 -3.77
CA LEU A 51 -27.52 2.56 -4.13
C LEU A 51 -26.62 1.31 -4.19
N GLU A 52 -25.45 1.40 -4.82
CA GLU A 52 -24.49 0.28 -4.87
C GLU A 52 -23.95 -0.08 -3.49
N LEU A 53 -23.72 0.91 -2.62
CA LEU A 53 -23.30 0.69 -1.24
C LEU A 53 -24.41 -0.03 -0.44
N GLU A 54 -25.67 0.38 -0.60
CA GLU A 54 -26.82 -0.30 -0.01
C GLU A 54 -26.96 -1.74 -0.54
N ASN A 55 -26.84 -1.94 -1.85
CA ASN A 55 -26.87 -3.26 -2.47
C ASN A 55 -25.78 -4.17 -1.90
N SER A 56 -24.57 -3.63 -1.67
CA SER A 56 -23.43 -4.37 -1.09
C SER A 56 -23.68 -4.87 0.35
N ASN A 57 -24.69 -4.36 1.04
CA ASN A 57 -25.08 -4.79 2.38
C ASN A 57 -26.05 -5.98 2.37
N SER A 58 -26.53 -6.41 1.20
CA SER A 58 -27.43 -7.56 1.04
C SER A 58 -26.77 -8.88 1.42
N GLU A 59 -27.56 -9.86 1.86
CA GLU A 59 -27.02 -11.14 2.35
C GLU A 59 -26.66 -12.12 1.21
N PRO A 60 -25.53 -12.85 1.33
CA PRO A 60 -24.48 -12.68 2.35
C PRO A 60 -23.64 -11.44 2.08
N ALA A 61 -23.53 -10.55 3.07
CA ALA A 61 -22.71 -9.35 2.91
C ALA A 61 -21.22 -9.73 2.92
N ALA A 62 -20.48 -9.35 1.87
CA ALA A 62 -19.06 -9.63 1.80
C ALA A 62 -18.27 -8.88 2.88
N ASP A 63 -17.13 -9.45 3.28
CA ASP A 63 -16.16 -8.78 4.15
C ASP A 63 -15.64 -7.48 3.50
N LEU A 64 -15.10 -6.60 4.33
CA LEU A 64 -14.59 -5.30 3.90
C LEU A 64 -13.09 -5.38 3.57
N SER A 65 -12.72 -4.74 2.47
CA SER A 65 -11.34 -4.37 2.15
C SER A 65 -11.26 -2.84 2.09
N LEU A 66 -10.41 -2.24 2.93
CA LEU A 66 -10.26 -0.79 3.03
C LEU A 66 -8.97 -0.33 2.37
N TYR A 67 -9.03 0.70 1.54
CA TYR A 67 -7.86 1.37 0.97
C TYR A 67 -7.87 2.84 1.36
N PHE A 68 -6.76 3.31 1.92
CA PHE A 68 -6.56 4.72 2.22
C PHE A 68 -5.40 5.25 1.37
N HIS A 69 -5.71 6.25 0.55
CA HIS A 69 -4.71 6.94 -0.24
C HIS A 69 -4.10 8.08 0.59
N LEU A 70 -2.80 8.04 0.85
CA LEU A 70 -2.07 9.08 1.56
C LEU A 70 -1.11 9.75 0.56
N PRO A 71 -1.48 10.91 -0.03
CA PRO A 71 -0.84 11.39 -1.25
C PRO A 71 0.49 12.10 -0.99
N PHE A 72 0.92 12.27 0.25
CA PHE A 72 2.05 13.15 0.54
C PHE A 72 3.39 12.46 0.36
N CYS A 73 4.36 13.14 -0.26
CA CYS A 73 5.76 12.75 -0.21
C CYS A 73 6.65 13.95 0.15
N ASP A 74 7.81 13.68 0.74
CA ASP A 74 8.82 14.70 1.03
C ASP A 74 9.48 15.24 -0.24
N THR A 75 9.86 14.34 -1.15
CA THR A 75 10.70 14.64 -2.32
C THR A 75 10.12 14.02 -3.60
N LEU A 76 10.17 14.77 -4.71
CA LEU A 76 9.76 14.31 -6.04
C LEU A 76 10.80 13.33 -6.63
N CYS A 77 10.43 12.05 -6.77
CA CYS A 77 11.19 11.10 -7.57
C CYS A 77 10.83 11.29 -9.06
N TYR A 78 11.80 11.48 -9.95
CA TYR A 78 11.53 11.90 -11.33
C TYR A 78 10.86 10.84 -12.21
N PHE A 79 10.90 9.58 -11.80
CA PHE A 79 10.17 8.49 -12.47
C PHE A 79 8.71 8.35 -12.00
N CYS A 80 8.32 9.02 -10.90
CA CYS A 80 7.08 8.70 -10.21
C CYS A 80 5.84 9.06 -11.04
N GLY A 81 5.00 8.05 -11.30
CA GLY A 81 3.70 8.20 -11.97
C GLY A 81 2.50 8.05 -11.02
N CYS A 82 2.73 8.02 -9.71
CA CYS A 82 1.67 7.89 -8.70
C CYS A 82 0.92 9.22 -8.52
N THR A 83 -0.35 9.14 -8.14
CA THR A 83 -1.08 10.30 -7.61
C THR A 83 -0.46 10.71 -6.29
N MET A 84 0.22 11.86 -6.26
CA MET A 84 0.91 12.35 -5.06
C MET A 84 1.04 13.87 -5.04
N ILE A 85 1.40 14.40 -3.87
CA ILE A 85 1.57 15.81 -3.56
C ILE A 85 2.89 15.96 -2.80
N ILE A 86 3.84 16.69 -3.38
CA ILE A 86 5.05 17.11 -2.65
C ILE A 86 4.71 18.30 -1.75
N THR A 87 4.92 18.14 -0.44
CA THR A 87 4.69 19.24 0.48
C THR A 87 5.52 19.13 1.74
N ARG A 88 6.06 20.27 2.20
CA ARG A 88 6.66 20.43 3.54
C ARG A 88 5.69 21.05 4.55
N ASN A 89 4.48 21.40 4.12
CA ASN A 89 3.49 21.99 5.00
C ASN A 89 2.74 20.90 5.77
N ARG A 90 3.24 20.60 6.98
CA ARG A 90 2.66 19.58 7.87
C ARG A 90 1.20 19.84 8.22
N HIS A 91 0.77 21.10 8.31
CA HIS A 91 -0.63 21.44 8.60
C HIS A 91 -1.61 20.89 7.56
N ARG A 92 -1.20 20.79 6.29
CA ARG A 92 -2.05 20.18 5.25
C ARG A 92 -2.26 18.68 5.45
N ILE A 93 -1.33 18.01 6.12
CA ILE A 93 -1.42 16.59 6.46
C ILE A 93 -2.46 16.42 7.58
N ASP A 94 -2.40 17.26 8.61
CA ASP A 94 -3.39 17.25 9.70
C ASP A 94 -4.80 17.53 9.17
N GLU A 95 -4.96 18.54 8.32
CA GLU A 95 -6.24 18.86 7.67
C GLU A 95 -6.75 17.68 6.84
N TYR A 96 -5.88 17.01 6.10
CA TYR A 96 -6.24 15.82 5.33
C TYR A 96 -6.72 14.67 6.22
N ILE A 97 -6.01 14.39 7.32
CA ILE A 97 -6.43 13.39 8.31
C ILE A 97 -7.79 13.76 8.92
N ASP A 98 -8.04 15.04 9.21
CA ASP A 98 -9.34 15.49 9.71
C ASP A 98 -10.47 15.19 8.72
N TYR A 99 -10.24 15.41 7.43
CA TYR A 99 -11.22 15.07 6.38
C TYR A 99 -11.39 13.56 6.21
N LEU A 100 -10.32 12.77 6.25
CA LEU A 100 -10.42 11.31 6.23
C LEU A 100 -11.26 10.79 7.40
N ILE A 101 -11.08 11.33 8.61
CA ILE A 101 -11.87 10.93 9.78
C ILE A 101 -13.35 11.30 9.60
N LYS A 102 -13.67 12.44 8.99
CA LYS A 102 -15.05 12.81 8.65
C LYS A 102 -15.65 11.85 7.61
N GLU A 103 -14.87 11.48 6.60
CA GLU A 103 -15.27 10.56 5.54
C GLU A 103 -15.52 9.13 6.08
N ILE A 104 -14.62 8.64 6.95
CA ILE A 104 -14.81 7.38 7.68
C ILE A 104 -16.14 7.38 8.44
N LYS A 105 -16.43 8.45 9.18
CA LYS A 105 -17.68 8.60 9.95
C LYS A 105 -18.91 8.60 9.04
N LEU A 106 -18.82 9.26 7.89
CA LEU A 106 -19.91 9.33 6.92
C LEU A 106 -20.20 7.96 6.31
N PHE A 107 -19.18 7.26 5.80
CA PHE A 107 -19.38 5.96 5.15
C PHE A 107 -19.74 4.86 6.15
N ARG A 108 -19.19 4.89 7.36
CA ARG A 108 -19.49 3.86 8.35
C ARG A 108 -20.98 3.77 8.68
N GLN A 109 -21.70 4.90 8.67
CA GLN A 109 -23.15 4.95 8.90
C GLN A 109 -23.96 4.20 7.83
N LYS A 110 -23.43 4.07 6.62
CA LYS A 110 -24.06 3.40 5.48
C LYS A 110 -23.66 1.92 5.35
N ILE A 111 -22.69 1.45 6.13
CA ILE A 111 -22.21 0.07 6.12
C ILE A 111 -22.96 -0.75 7.17
N LYS A 112 -23.49 -1.91 6.76
CA LYS A 112 -24.22 -2.81 7.66
C LYS A 112 -23.39 -3.20 8.89
N PRO A 113 -23.93 -3.08 10.11
CA PRO A 113 -23.26 -3.55 11.32
C PRO A 113 -22.87 -5.03 11.24
N GLY A 114 -21.70 -5.38 11.78
CA GLY A 114 -21.18 -6.75 11.82
C GLY A 114 -20.32 -7.16 10.63
N ARG A 115 -20.28 -6.37 9.53
CA ARG A 115 -19.29 -6.56 8.46
C ARG A 115 -17.90 -6.26 9.01
N LYS A 116 -16.99 -7.22 8.88
CA LYS A 116 -15.62 -7.11 9.38
C LYS A 116 -14.64 -6.80 8.26
N VAL A 117 -13.58 -6.10 8.62
CA VAL A 117 -12.45 -5.81 7.74
C VAL A 117 -11.52 -7.01 7.72
N ALA A 118 -11.38 -7.61 6.55
CA ALA A 118 -10.42 -8.68 6.27
C ALA A 118 -9.09 -8.12 5.76
N GLN A 119 -9.11 -6.96 5.11
CA GLN A 119 -7.90 -6.33 4.56
C GLN A 119 -7.93 -4.80 4.70
N LEU A 120 -6.79 -4.21 5.01
CA LEU A 120 -6.57 -2.77 4.94
C LEU A 120 -5.21 -2.48 4.29
N HIS A 121 -5.17 -1.52 3.38
CA HIS A 121 -3.92 -1.06 2.76
C HIS A 121 -3.80 0.46 2.78
N TRP A 122 -2.67 0.96 3.27
CA TRP A 122 -2.26 2.36 3.11
C TRP A 122 -1.27 2.46 1.97
N GLY A 123 -1.61 3.25 0.95
CA GLY A 123 -0.74 3.49 -0.19
C GLY A 123 -0.84 4.91 -0.73
N GLY A 124 -0.21 5.17 -1.88
CA GLY A 124 -0.39 6.42 -2.62
C GLY A 124 0.91 7.16 -2.87
N GLY A 125 1.15 8.23 -2.11
CA GLY A 125 2.44 8.91 -2.09
C GLY A 125 3.40 8.20 -1.17
N THR A 126 3.43 8.59 0.10
CA THR A 126 4.21 7.94 1.14
C THR A 126 3.42 7.93 2.44
N PRO A 127 2.71 6.83 2.77
CA PRO A 127 2.02 6.68 4.06
C PRO A 127 2.89 7.02 5.27
N THR A 128 4.15 6.58 5.26
CA THR A 128 5.15 6.87 6.32
C THR A 128 5.71 8.28 6.28
N TYR A 129 5.12 9.19 5.49
CA TYR A 129 5.35 10.62 5.66
C TYR A 129 4.48 11.20 6.77
N LEU A 130 3.39 10.53 7.15
CA LEU A 130 2.72 10.82 8.43
C LEU A 130 3.71 10.54 9.56
N ASP A 131 3.74 11.43 10.55
CA ASP A 131 4.52 11.17 11.76
C ASP A 131 3.86 10.09 12.65
N PRO A 132 4.58 9.55 13.65
CA PRO A 132 4.06 8.48 14.49
C PRO A 132 2.72 8.78 15.17
N ASP A 133 2.50 10.03 15.59
CA ASP A 133 1.25 10.42 16.26
C ASP A 133 0.09 10.51 15.26
N GLN A 134 0.35 11.01 14.05
CA GLN A 134 -0.60 11.00 12.95
C GLN A 134 -0.99 9.57 12.53
N ILE A 135 -0.03 8.64 12.48
CA ILE A 135 -0.28 7.21 12.21
C ILE A 135 -1.25 6.65 13.26
N ARG A 136 -0.93 6.82 14.55
CA ARG A 136 -1.79 6.37 15.67
C ARG A 136 -3.17 7.00 15.62
N ARG A 137 -3.24 8.30 15.34
CA ARG A 137 -4.48 9.07 15.27
C ARG A 137 -5.41 8.55 14.16
N LEU A 138 -4.91 8.45 12.93
CA LEU A 138 -5.72 8.01 11.79
C LEU A 138 -6.16 6.56 11.98
N PHE A 139 -5.23 5.68 12.35
CA PHE A 139 -5.55 4.27 12.53
C PHE A 139 -6.49 4.03 13.72
N GLY A 140 -6.32 4.78 14.81
CA GLY A 140 -7.24 4.76 15.95
C GLY A 140 -8.67 5.11 15.54
N ALA A 141 -8.85 6.14 14.72
CA ALA A 141 -10.17 6.49 14.18
C ALA A 141 -10.75 5.39 13.27
N ILE A 142 -9.92 4.72 12.46
CA ILE A 142 -10.35 3.57 11.65
C ILE A 142 -10.85 2.45 12.56
N ARG A 143 -10.09 2.09 13.61
CA ARG A 143 -10.45 1.03 14.57
C ARG A 143 -11.66 1.37 15.44
N GLU A 144 -11.91 2.65 15.71
CA GLU A 144 -13.13 3.10 16.41
C GLU A 144 -14.38 2.82 15.57
N HIS A 145 -14.27 2.90 14.24
CA HIS A 145 -15.41 2.80 13.34
C HIS A 145 -15.57 1.43 12.68
N PHE A 146 -14.50 0.64 12.53
CA PHE A 146 -14.54 -0.65 11.85
C PHE A 146 -14.07 -1.79 12.75
N ASP A 147 -14.83 -2.89 12.71
CA ASP A 147 -14.44 -4.15 13.33
C ASP A 147 -13.53 -4.93 12.37
N PHE A 148 -12.41 -5.46 12.87
CA PHE A 148 -11.46 -6.23 12.06
C PHE A 148 -11.51 -7.71 12.45
N TYR A 149 -11.15 -8.58 11.52
CA TYR A 149 -10.76 -9.94 11.89
C TYR A 149 -9.44 -9.92 12.68
N PRO A 150 -9.23 -10.86 13.63
CA PRO A 150 -7.97 -10.97 14.36
C PRO A 150 -6.76 -11.20 13.46
N ASP A 151 -6.96 -11.88 12.32
CA ASP A 151 -5.98 -12.24 11.31
C ASP A 151 -6.10 -11.38 10.03
N ALA A 152 -6.72 -10.19 10.12
CA ALA A 152 -6.81 -9.28 8.99
C ALA A 152 -5.40 -8.91 8.45
N GLU A 153 -5.27 -8.84 7.13
CA GLU A 153 -4.05 -8.32 6.51
C GLU A 153 -4.05 -6.78 6.57
N ILE A 154 -3.05 -6.19 7.20
CA ILE A 154 -2.95 -4.74 7.41
C ILE A 154 -1.60 -4.27 6.86
N ALA A 155 -1.65 -3.69 5.66
CA ALA A 155 -0.50 -3.41 4.83
C ALA A 155 -0.22 -1.91 4.67
N VAL A 156 1.07 -1.54 4.60
CA VAL A 156 1.51 -0.16 4.41
C VAL A 156 2.64 -0.06 3.37
N GLU A 157 2.57 0.97 2.52
CA GLU A 157 3.69 1.37 1.66
C GLU A 157 4.67 2.28 2.42
N ILE A 158 5.98 2.03 2.25
CA ILE A 158 7.05 2.67 3.02
C ILE A 158 8.10 3.28 2.09
N ASP A 159 8.45 4.54 2.35
CA ASP A 159 9.72 5.12 1.90
C ASP A 159 10.70 5.14 3.09
N PRO A 160 11.83 4.41 3.03
CA PRO A 160 12.72 4.31 4.18
C PRO A 160 13.51 5.60 4.46
N ARG A 161 13.50 6.59 3.56
CA ARG A 161 14.27 7.85 3.69
C ARG A 161 13.79 8.76 4.83
N GLY A 162 12.52 8.68 5.19
CA GLY A 162 11.91 9.45 6.27
C GLY A 162 11.58 8.64 7.53
N LEU A 163 11.91 7.35 7.53
CA LEU A 163 11.49 6.43 8.59
C LEU A 163 12.38 6.57 9.83
N THR A 164 11.78 6.46 11.02
CA THR A 164 12.49 6.41 12.32
C THR A 164 12.07 5.17 13.11
N GLU A 165 12.74 4.86 14.21
CA GLU A 165 12.32 3.76 15.10
C GLU A 165 10.90 3.97 15.63
N GLU A 166 10.53 5.22 15.95
CA GLU A 166 9.18 5.55 16.42
C GLU A 166 8.10 5.33 15.36
N HIS A 167 8.45 5.45 14.06
CA HIS A 167 7.52 5.07 13.00
C HIS A 167 7.31 3.56 12.96
N LEU A 168 8.39 2.78 13.09
CA LEU A 168 8.31 1.33 13.14
C LEU A 168 7.46 0.85 14.33
N ASP A 169 7.67 1.46 15.50
CA ASP A 169 6.88 1.21 16.70
C ASP A 169 5.40 1.57 16.49
N ALA A 170 5.11 2.77 15.98
CA ALA A 170 3.74 3.19 15.73
C ALA A 170 3.00 2.27 14.75
N LEU A 171 3.66 1.82 13.68
CA LEU A 171 3.09 0.89 12.72
C LEU A 171 2.75 -0.46 13.36
N GLN A 172 3.66 -1.00 14.19
CA GLN A 172 3.40 -2.25 14.91
C GLN A 172 2.27 -2.10 15.94
N GLU A 173 2.31 -1.04 16.75
CA GLU A 173 1.34 -0.77 17.81
C GLU A 173 -0.08 -0.71 17.29
N VAL A 174 -0.29 -0.09 16.13
CA VAL A 174 -1.61 0.01 15.51
C VAL A 174 -2.00 -1.28 14.78
N GLY A 175 -1.05 -2.19 14.53
CA GLY A 175 -1.32 -3.54 14.05
C GLY A 175 -1.04 -3.77 12.56
N PHE A 176 -0.18 -2.97 11.92
CA PHE A 176 0.34 -3.33 10.60
C PHE A 176 1.18 -4.61 10.69
N ASN A 177 1.00 -5.51 9.73
CA ASN A 177 1.67 -6.81 9.68
C ASN A 177 2.27 -7.13 8.29
N ARG A 178 2.04 -6.25 7.30
CA ARG A 178 2.59 -6.36 5.94
C ARG A 178 3.13 -5.01 5.47
N ALA A 179 4.23 -5.03 4.71
CA ALA A 179 4.83 -3.82 4.15
C ALA A 179 5.24 -4.00 2.69
N SER A 180 5.21 -2.90 1.94
CA SER A 180 5.91 -2.76 0.65
C SER A 180 6.82 -1.56 0.72
N MET A 181 8.12 -1.76 0.52
CA MET A 181 9.13 -0.73 0.71
C MET A 181 9.81 -0.37 -0.61
N GLY A 182 9.80 0.91 -0.96
CA GLY A 182 10.38 1.36 -2.23
C GLY A 182 11.92 1.34 -2.22
N VAL A 183 12.53 0.40 -2.94
CA VAL A 183 13.98 0.36 -3.20
C VAL A 183 14.35 1.05 -4.52
N GLN A 184 13.71 0.62 -5.60
CA GLN A 184 13.92 1.06 -6.99
C GLN A 184 15.27 0.64 -7.59
N ASP A 185 16.39 1.15 -7.06
CA ASP A 185 17.75 0.79 -7.51
C ASP A 185 18.77 1.12 -6.42
N PHE A 186 19.90 0.42 -6.38
CA PHE A 186 21.04 0.72 -5.50
C PHE A 186 22.22 1.39 -6.23
N ASP A 187 22.23 1.47 -7.57
CA ASP A 187 23.27 2.20 -8.32
C ASP A 187 23.14 3.71 -8.04
N PRO A 188 24.15 4.36 -7.43
CA PRO A 188 24.10 5.78 -7.11
C PRO A 188 23.85 6.68 -8.31
N ARG A 189 24.31 6.28 -9.51
CA ARG A 189 24.10 7.06 -10.74
C ARG A 189 22.64 7.03 -11.18
N VAL A 190 21.98 5.89 -11.01
CA VAL A 190 20.53 5.76 -11.27
C VAL A 190 19.76 6.60 -10.25
N GLN A 191 20.08 6.45 -8.96
CA GLN A 191 19.45 7.22 -7.90
C GLN A 191 19.58 8.73 -8.07
N GLU A 192 20.76 9.22 -8.44
CA GLU A 192 21.01 10.63 -8.74
C GLU A 192 20.18 11.09 -9.95
N ALA A 193 20.19 10.30 -11.04
CA ALA A 193 19.43 10.61 -12.25
C ALA A 193 17.92 10.70 -12.02
N VAL A 194 17.39 9.97 -11.03
CA VAL A 194 15.95 9.97 -10.72
C VAL A 194 15.56 10.70 -9.43
N ASN A 195 16.52 11.40 -8.79
CA ASN A 195 16.33 12.15 -7.55
C ASN A 195 15.77 11.29 -6.39
N ARG A 196 16.35 10.09 -6.20
CA ARG A 196 15.98 9.17 -5.12
C ARG A 196 17.22 8.58 -4.44
N MET A 197 18.00 9.44 -3.78
CA MET A 197 19.14 8.99 -2.98
C MET A 197 18.69 8.19 -1.76
N GLN A 198 19.15 6.95 -1.64
CA GLN A 198 18.81 5.99 -0.59
C GLN A 198 19.92 4.94 -0.49
N SER A 199 20.58 4.82 0.67
CA SER A 199 21.62 3.80 0.84
C SER A 199 21.03 2.39 1.03
N GLU A 200 21.78 1.37 0.63
CA GLU A 200 21.43 -0.02 0.96
C GLU A 200 21.35 -0.23 2.47
N LEU A 201 22.26 0.40 3.24
CA LEU A 201 22.28 0.32 4.70
C LEU A 201 20.97 0.83 5.33
N LEU A 202 20.44 1.94 4.83
CA LEU A 202 19.15 2.48 5.29
C LEU A 202 18.00 1.53 4.98
N THR A 203 18.00 0.97 3.77
CA THR A 203 16.99 -0.01 3.33
C THR A 203 17.02 -1.26 4.22
N ARG A 204 18.23 -1.76 4.54
CA ARG A 204 18.44 -2.90 5.42
C ARG A 204 17.98 -2.62 6.84
N TRP A 205 18.34 -1.46 7.40
CA TRP A 205 17.88 -1.04 8.72
C TRP A 205 16.34 -1.02 8.80
N ALA A 206 15.65 -0.45 7.80
CA ALA A 206 14.19 -0.43 7.76
C ALA A 206 13.59 -1.84 7.65
N PHE A 207 14.15 -2.70 6.79
CA PHE A 207 13.71 -4.10 6.65
C PHE A 207 13.86 -4.88 7.96
N ASP A 208 15.04 -4.81 8.57
CA ASP A 208 15.34 -5.51 9.82
C ASP A 208 14.46 -4.99 10.97
N GLY A 209 14.22 -3.67 11.00
CA GLY A 209 13.33 -3.02 11.96
C GLY A 209 11.87 -3.46 11.85
N LEU A 210 11.37 -3.68 10.63
CA LEU A 210 10.04 -4.26 10.39
C LEU A 210 9.98 -5.74 10.82
N ARG A 211 11.02 -6.52 10.50
CA ARG A 211 11.10 -7.95 10.90
C ARG A 211 11.15 -8.12 12.41
N ALA A 212 11.90 -7.28 13.11
CA ALA A 212 11.95 -7.26 14.57
C ALA A 212 10.58 -6.98 15.21
N ARG A 213 9.66 -6.38 14.46
CA ARG A 213 8.29 -6.05 14.88
C ARG A 213 7.22 -7.00 14.33
N ASN A 214 7.62 -8.18 13.86
CA ASN A 214 6.77 -9.26 13.38
C ASN A 214 5.99 -8.95 12.10
N PHE A 215 6.50 -8.09 11.21
CA PHE A 215 5.97 -8.02 9.85
C PHE A 215 6.23 -9.34 9.12
N GLU A 216 5.17 -10.01 8.67
CA GLU A 216 5.22 -11.35 8.09
C GLU A 216 5.63 -11.30 6.62
N SER A 217 5.05 -10.37 5.88
CA SER A 217 5.28 -10.19 4.44
C SER A 217 5.85 -8.82 4.17
N ILE A 218 7.06 -8.77 3.60
CA ILE A 218 7.73 -7.52 3.19
C ILE A 218 8.09 -7.64 1.72
N ASN A 219 7.47 -6.80 0.89
CA ASN A 219 7.84 -6.58 -0.50
C ASN A 219 8.88 -5.46 -0.60
N LEU A 220 9.83 -5.62 -1.54
CA LEU A 220 10.89 -4.66 -1.89
C LEU A 220 10.78 -4.28 -3.36
#